data_AF-A0A962AKN1-F1
#
_entry.id   AF-A0A962AKN1-F1
#
_cell.length_a   1.000
_cell.length_b   1.000
_cell.length_c   1.000
_cell.angle_alpha   90.00
_cell.angle_beta   90.00
_cell.angle_gamma   90.00
#
_symmetry.space_group_name_H-M   'P 1'
#
loop_
_entity.id
_entity.type
_entity.pdbx_description
1 polymer ?
#
loop_
_entity_poly.entity_id
_entity_poly.type
_entity_poly.pdbx_seq_one_letter_code
_entity_poly.pdbx_strand_id
1 'polypeptide(L)'
;DGVVKVVTPIDDTPASRAGIMAADLITAIDGETVQGMTLNQAVDKMRGAVNTSVTLTILRGKEKKKLEVKITRAVIQIKSVRSRKEGEDIGYIRITQFNEQTYDGLKAAMQKFQQEMPGDKLKGYILDLRNNPGGLLDQSVAVSNAFLERGEIVSTRGRNADETQRYNARPIDISKGKPVVVLINGGSASASEIVSGALQDHKRATLIGTRSFGKGSVQTIIPLGQNNGALRLTTARYYTPSGRSIQAKGIEPDIVVLQDVPDELKGKDDLKGEASLKGHLKNGEKNTEEHGSQAYVPPDPTKDKQLIAADELLRGIKTAQQLAQKAPEPKVEPKTDDKKPDAKTPETDKKN
;
A
#
# COMPACT_ATOMS: atom_id res chain seq x y z
N ASP A 1 0.86 17.17 -26.08
CA ASP A 1 1.68 18.39 -26.24
C ASP A 1 3.18 18.21 -26.04
N GLY A 2 3.69 17.00 -25.80
CA GLY A 2 5.15 16.73 -25.84
C GLY A 2 5.99 17.37 -24.72
N VAL A 3 5.35 17.89 -23.68
CA VAL A 3 5.99 18.49 -22.49
C VAL A 3 5.69 17.67 -21.25
N VAL A 4 6.54 17.78 -20.23
CA VAL A 4 6.36 17.03 -18.97
C VAL A 4 5.47 17.84 -18.03
N LYS A 5 4.34 17.26 -17.62
CA LYS A 5 3.41 17.89 -16.68
C LYS A 5 3.71 17.46 -15.25
N VAL A 6 3.84 18.44 -14.35
CA VAL A 6 3.90 18.19 -12.91
C VAL A 6 2.50 17.78 -12.43
N VAL A 7 2.40 16.59 -11.85
CA VAL A 7 1.15 16.14 -11.21
C VAL A 7 0.98 16.90 -9.90
N THR A 8 1.89 16.69 -8.96
CA THR A 8 2.01 17.46 -7.73
C THR A 8 3.45 17.38 -7.22
N PRO A 9 4.04 18.47 -6.71
CA PRO A 9 5.25 18.36 -5.90
C PRO A 9 4.92 17.61 -4.60
N ILE A 10 5.90 16.88 -4.07
CA ILE A 10 5.79 16.25 -2.75
C ILE A 10 6.11 17.31 -1.70
N ASP A 11 5.32 17.41 -0.64
CA ASP A 11 5.57 18.34 0.47
C ASP A 11 6.97 18.14 1.07
N ASP A 12 7.57 19.22 1.57
CA ASP A 12 8.92 19.22 2.15
C ASP A 12 10.05 18.74 1.20
N THR A 13 9.83 18.73 -0.12
CA THR A 13 10.88 18.41 -1.12
C THR A 13 11.48 19.67 -1.77
N PRO A 14 12.66 19.58 -2.42
CA PRO A 14 13.26 20.72 -3.12
C PRO A 14 12.33 21.38 -4.14
N ALA A 15 11.54 20.61 -4.89
CA ALA A 15 10.62 21.17 -5.87
C ALA A 15 9.49 21.97 -5.20
N SER A 16 8.92 21.46 -4.10
CA SER A 16 7.93 22.17 -3.30
C SER A 16 8.49 23.47 -2.73
N ARG A 17 9.69 23.42 -2.10
CA ARG A 17 10.38 24.60 -1.57
C ARG A 17 10.75 25.63 -2.63
N ALA A 18 11.06 25.17 -3.85
CA ALA A 18 11.35 26.04 -4.98
C ALA A 18 10.08 26.62 -5.64
N GLY A 19 8.89 26.31 -5.12
CA GLY A 19 7.63 26.88 -5.57
C GLY A 19 7.09 26.28 -6.87
N ILE A 20 7.50 25.06 -7.23
CA ILE A 20 6.83 24.26 -8.27
C ILE A 20 5.40 23.94 -7.82
N MET A 21 4.45 23.96 -8.74
CA MET A 21 3.03 23.76 -8.47
C MET A 21 2.47 22.60 -9.32
N ALA A 22 1.35 22.05 -8.86
CA ALA A 22 0.57 21.12 -9.66
C ALA A 22 0.19 21.76 -11.00
N ALA A 23 0.20 20.94 -12.05
CA ALA A 23 -0.07 21.32 -13.43
C ALA A 23 0.94 22.26 -14.12
N ASP A 24 2.07 22.60 -13.48
CA ASP A 24 3.19 23.22 -14.20
C ASP A 24 3.64 22.33 -15.36
N LEU A 25 3.96 22.95 -16.50
CA LEU A 25 4.47 22.26 -17.69
C LEU A 25 5.96 22.54 -17.83
N ILE A 26 6.80 21.54 -17.57
CA ILE A 26 8.24 21.63 -17.78
C ILE A 26 8.51 21.59 -19.28
N THR A 27 9.15 22.64 -19.80
CA THR A 27 9.50 22.78 -21.22
C THR A 27 10.99 22.64 -21.47
N ALA A 28 11.84 22.92 -20.48
CA ALA A 28 13.29 22.69 -20.59
C ALA A 28 13.93 22.32 -19.24
N ILE A 29 15.05 21.60 -19.31
CA ILE A 29 15.88 21.21 -18.17
C ILE A 29 17.31 21.64 -18.49
N ASP A 30 17.89 22.51 -17.65
CA ASP A 30 19.21 23.13 -17.85
C ASP A 30 19.36 23.78 -19.25
N GLY A 31 18.28 24.41 -19.73
CA GLY A 31 18.22 25.08 -21.03
C GLY A 31 17.91 24.16 -22.21
N GLU A 32 17.91 22.84 -22.03
CA GLU A 32 17.60 21.89 -23.09
C GLU A 32 16.10 21.56 -23.13
N THR A 33 15.48 21.70 -24.30
CA THR A 33 14.05 21.43 -24.49
C THR A 33 13.70 19.98 -24.16
N VAL A 34 12.60 19.75 -23.44
CA VAL A 34 12.11 18.38 -23.18
C VAL A 34 11.28 17.81 -24.33
N GLN A 35 11.01 18.61 -25.36
CA GLN A 35 10.20 18.19 -26.49
C GLN A 35 10.94 17.10 -27.30
N GLY A 36 10.27 15.96 -27.49
CA GLY A 36 10.86 14.79 -28.13
C GLY A 36 11.59 13.84 -27.16
N MET A 37 11.74 14.21 -25.90
CA MET A 37 12.22 13.29 -24.86
C MET A 37 11.09 12.35 -24.42
N THR A 38 11.45 11.12 -24.07
CA THR A 38 10.61 10.26 -23.23
C THR A 38 10.55 10.81 -21.81
N LEU A 39 9.51 10.43 -21.06
CA LEU A 39 9.40 10.81 -19.65
C LEU A 39 10.64 10.38 -18.85
N ASN A 40 11.18 9.19 -19.11
CA ASN A 40 12.36 8.68 -18.41
C ASN A 40 13.60 9.52 -18.70
N GLN A 41 13.84 9.91 -19.96
CA GLN A 41 14.96 10.79 -20.31
C GLN A 41 14.89 12.14 -19.60
N ALA A 42 13.69 12.74 -19.53
CA ALA A 42 13.49 13.98 -18.79
C ALA A 42 13.74 13.79 -17.28
N VAL A 43 13.26 12.67 -16.70
CA VAL A 43 13.52 12.31 -15.30
C VAL A 43 15.02 12.13 -15.04
N ASP A 44 15.75 11.46 -15.93
CA ASP A 44 17.18 11.20 -15.79
C ASP A 44 18.00 12.49 -15.82
N LYS A 45 17.63 13.46 -16.67
CA LYS A 45 18.22 14.82 -16.67
C LYS A 45 17.92 15.61 -15.40
N MET A 46 16.72 15.45 -14.84
CA MET A 46 16.37 16.09 -13.57
C MET A 46 17.12 15.47 -12.38
N ARG A 47 17.45 14.18 -12.44
CA ARG A 47 18.30 13.50 -11.46
C ARG A 47 19.76 13.94 -11.59
N GLY A 48 20.53 13.69 -10.54
CA GLY A 48 21.94 14.09 -10.46
C GLY A 48 22.44 13.99 -9.03
N ALA A 49 23.71 14.30 -8.83
CA ALA A 49 24.35 14.21 -7.52
C ALA A 49 23.67 15.14 -6.51
N VAL A 50 23.60 14.70 -5.25
CA VAL A 50 23.06 15.49 -4.13
C VAL A 50 23.83 16.82 -4.02
N ASN A 51 23.13 17.90 -3.67
CA ASN A 51 23.64 19.27 -3.57
C ASN A 51 24.06 19.95 -4.90
N THR A 52 23.87 19.29 -6.05
CA THR A 52 23.98 19.97 -7.35
C THR A 52 22.69 20.69 -7.71
N SER A 53 22.74 21.64 -8.64
CA SER A 53 21.54 22.38 -9.11
C SER A 53 21.03 21.84 -10.45
N VAL A 54 19.72 21.96 -10.65
CA VAL A 54 19.03 21.83 -11.93
C VAL A 54 18.13 23.04 -12.13
N THR A 55 18.09 23.59 -13.33
CA THR A 55 17.20 24.69 -13.69
C THR A 55 16.06 24.15 -14.54
N LEU A 56 14.82 24.29 -14.06
CA LEU A 56 13.63 23.93 -14.82
C LEU A 56 13.03 25.18 -15.45
N THR A 57 12.80 25.15 -16.75
CA THR A 57 11.93 26.12 -17.41
C THR A 57 10.52 25.56 -17.46
N ILE A 58 9.57 26.27 -16.87
CA ILE A 58 8.17 25.85 -16.77
C ILE A 58 7.22 26.87 -17.41
N LEU A 59 6.05 26.41 -17.84
CA LEU A 59 4.88 27.22 -18.17
C LEU A 59 3.80 27.01 -17.11
N ARG A 60 3.31 28.11 -16.52
CA ARG A 60 2.32 28.08 -15.44
C ARG A 60 1.03 28.83 -15.79
N GLY A 61 -0.10 28.27 -15.36
CA GLY A 61 -1.42 28.89 -15.48
C GLY A 61 -1.97 28.93 -16.91
N LYS A 62 -3.17 29.52 -17.06
CA LYS A 62 -3.87 29.60 -18.36
C LYS A 62 -3.10 30.43 -19.39
N GLU A 63 -2.41 31.47 -18.93
CA GLU A 63 -1.59 32.36 -19.76
C GLU A 63 -0.22 31.75 -20.14
N LYS A 64 0.09 30.53 -19.66
CA LYS A 64 1.36 29.84 -19.92
C LYS A 64 2.58 30.73 -19.61
N LYS A 65 2.56 31.42 -18.47
CA LYS A 65 3.68 32.28 -18.05
C LYS A 65 4.95 31.45 -17.91
N LYS A 66 6.00 31.84 -18.63
CA LYS A 66 7.32 31.19 -18.59
C LYS A 66 8.06 31.59 -17.31
N LEU A 67 8.53 30.61 -16.54
CA LEU A 67 9.31 30.79 -15.32
C LEU A 67 10.55 29.89 -15.36
N GLU A 68 11.67 30.38 -14.85
CA GLU A 68 12.86 29.56 -14.60
C GLU A 68 13.01 29.33 -13.10
N VAL A 69 13.10 28.07 -12.71
CA VAL A 69 13.14 27.64 -11.31
C VAL A 69 14.41 26.82 -11.09
N LYS A 70 15.35 27.39 -10.35
CA LYS A 70 16.57 26.69 -9.94
C LYS A 70 16.28 25.84 -8.69
N ILE A 71 16.54 24.54 -8.78
CA ILE A 71 16.27 23.56 -7.74
C ILE A 71 17.59 22.91 -7.33
N THR A 72 17.87 22.88 -6.03
CA THR A 72 19.01 22.12 -5.50
C THR A 72 18.58 20.67 -5.28
N ARG A 73 19.25 19.72 -5.94
CA ARG A 73 18.99 18.29 -5.81
C ARG A 73 19.26 17.83 -4.38
N ALA A 74 18.33 17.10 -3.81
CA ALA A 74 18.47 16.49 -2.50
C ALA A 74 17.95 15.05 -2.56
N VAL A 75 18.35 14.24 -1.57
CA VAL A 75 17.71 12.93 -1.34
C VAL A 75 16.26 13.20 -0.96
N ILE A 76 15.33 12.74 -1.79
CA ILE A 76 13.89 12.87 -1.51
C ILE A 76 13.51 11.81 -0.50
N GLN A 77 13.29 12.23 0.75
CA GLN A 77 12.76 11.36 1.78
C GLN A 77 11.23 11.36 1.68
N ILE A 78 10.68 10.33 1.03
CA ILE A 78 9.25 10.06 1.11
C ILE A 78 8.98 9.57 2.53
N LYS A 79 8.31 10.40 3.34
CA LYS A 79 7.88 10.03 4.69
C LYS A 79 6.91 8.85 4.60
N SER A 80 7.44 7.64 4.80
CA SER A 80 6.66 6.38 4.83
C SER A 80 5.76 6.29 6.05
N VAL A 81 6.12 6.98 7.14
CA VAL A 81 5.37 7.04 8.38
C VAL A 81 4.95 8.47 8.67
N ARG A 82 3.65 8.67 8.92
CA ARG A 82 3.08 9.90 9.47
C ARG A 82 2.44 9.57 10.81
N SER A 83 2.59 10.42 11.81
CA SER A 83 2.02 10.16 13.13
C SER A 83 1.46 11.43 13.77
N ARG A 84 0.41 11.26 14.58
CA ARG A 84 -0.19 12.30 15.42
C ARG A 84 -0.84 11.68 16.65
N LYS A 85 -1.05 12.48 17.70
CA LYS A 85 -1.98 12.08 18.76
C LYS A 85 -3.40 12.09 18.20
N GLU A 86 -4.18 11.08 18.54
CA GLU A 86 -5.63 11.06 18.36
C GLU A 86 -6.24 11.32 19.73
N GLY A 87 -6.85 12.51 19.88
CA GLY A 87 -7.15 13.07 21.19
C GLY A 87 -5.88 13.26 22.04
N GLU A 88 -5.95 12.89 23.31
CA GLU A 88 -4.86 13.06 24.28
C GLU A 88 -4.21 11.76 24.75
N ASP A 89 -4.71 10.60 24.29
CA ASP A 89 -4.41 9.30 24.88
C ASP A 89 -4.21 8.16 23.85
N ILE A 90 -4.30 8.42 22.54
CA ILE A 90 -4.11 7.40 21.50
C ILE A 90 -3.02 7.85 20.51
N GLY A 91 -2.11 6.94 20.17
CA GLY A 91 -1.10 7.15 19.14
C GLY A 91 -1.59 6.72 17.76
N TYR A 92 -1.88 7.66 16.86
CA TYR A 92 -2.21 7.36 15.46
C TYR A 92 -0.95 7.34 14.60
N ILE A 93 -0.75 6.24 13.87
CA ILE A 93 0.41 6.00 13.01
C ILE A 93 -0.09 5.53 11.65
N ARG A 94 0.17 6.30 10.60
CA ARG A 94 -0.14 5.96 9.22
C ARG A 94 1.11 5.54 8.49
N ILE A 95 1.13 4.33 7.95
CA ILE A 95 2.18 3.86 7.05
C ILE A 95 1.66 3.98 5.62
N THR A 96 2.24 4.87 4.82
CA THR A 96 1.82 5.12 3.43
C THR A 96 2.43 4.14 2.43
N GLN A 97 3.63 3.63 2.72
CA GLN A 97 4.34 2.61 1.94
C GLN A 97 5.44 1.98 2.80
N PHE A 98 5.76 0.71 2.55
CA PHE A 98 6.89 0.03 3.20
C PHE A 98 8.20 0.27 2.42
N ASN A 99 9.00 1.24 2.86
CA ASN A 99 10.37 1.49 2.41
C ASN A 99 11.39 1.28 3.55
N GLU A 100 12.68 1.40 3.26
CA GLU A 100 13.78 1.16 4.22
C GLU A 100 13.68 1.95 5.53
N GLN A 101 12.96 3.08 5.55
CA GLN A 101 12.81 3.96 6.72
C GLN A 101 11.57 3.64 7.57
N THR A 102 10.77 2.65 7.20
CA THR A 102 9.44 2.44 7.77
C THR A 102 9.50 2.01 9.23
N TYR A 103 10.33 1.01 9.54
CA TYR A 103 10.45 0.52 10.92
C TYR A 103 11.01 1.59 11.87
N ASP A 104 12.04 2.32 11.45
CA ASP A 104 12.61 3.40 12.26
C ASP A 104 11.61 4.54 12.47
N GLY A 105 10.83 4.89 11.43
CA GLY A 105 9.74 5.86 11.54
C GLY A 105 8.64 5.43 12.52
N LEU A 106 8.25 4.15 12.48
CA LEU A 106 7.29 3.57 13.44
C LEU A 106 7.83 3.65 14.87
N LYS A 107 9.07 3.18 15.08
CA LYS A 107 9.73 3.18 16.38
C LYS A 107 9.83 4.59 16.96
N ALA A 108 10.25 5.56 16.15
CA ALA A 108 10.35 6.96 16.57
C ALA A 108 8.98 7.54 16.95
N ALA A 109 7.93 7.25 16.17
CA ALA A 109 6.56 7.67 16.49
C ALA A 109 6.07 7.08 17.82
N MET A 110 6.28 5.78 18.04
CA MET A 110 5.86 5.11 19.28
C MET A 110 6.64 5.61 20.50
N GLN A 111 7.95 5.83 20.37
CA GLN A 111 8.77 6.42 21.43
C GLN A 111 8.31 7.83 21.79
N LYS A 112 8.02 8.66 20.78
CA LYS A 112 7.46 10.00 20.98
C LYS A 112 6.15 9.93 21.77
N PHE A 113 5.22 9.06 21.38
CA PHE A 113 3.96 8.89 22.11
C PHE A 113 4.14 8.41 23.53
N GLN A 114 5.08 7.50 23.80
CA GLN A 114 5.37 7.04 25.16
C GLN A 114 5.97 8.13 26.05
N GLN A 115 6.69 9.09 25.47
CA GLN A 115 7.20 10.26 26.18
C GLN A 115 6.10 11.31 26.45
N GLU A 116 5.27 11.59 25.44
CA GLU A 116 4.20 12.60 25.52
C GLU A 116 2.96 12.12 26.31
N MET A 117 2.72 10.82 26.35
CA MET A 117 1.58 10.16 27.01
C MET A 117 2.08 9.00 27.90
N PRO A 118 2.81 9.30 29.00
CA PRO A 118 3.44 8.27 29.81
C PRO A 118 2.44 7.41 30.60
N GLY A 119 2.86 6.17 30.90
CA GLY A 119 2.14 5.25 31.78
C GLY A 119 0.76 4.86 31.27
N ASP A 120 -0.25 5.07 32.11
CA ASP A 120 -1.65 4.71 31.81
C ASP A 120 -2.39 5.76 30.98
N LYS A 121 -1.76 6.91 30.72
CA LYS A 121 -2.34 7.93 29.83
C LYS A 121 -2.46 7.41 28.41
N LEU A 122 -1.48 6.65 27.91
CA LEU A 122 -1.57 6.03 26.59
C LEU A 122 -2.47 4.79 26.65
N LYS A 123 -3.62 4.86 25.98
CA LYS A 123 -4.60 3.77 25.90
C LYS A 123 -4.31 2.76 24.81
N GLY A 124 -3.66 3.18 23.72
CA GLY A 124 -3.39 2.28 22.61
C GLY A 124 -2.86 2.96 21.36
N TYR A 125 -2.72 2.17 20.30
CA TYR A 125 -2.24 2.61 19.01
C TYR A 125 -3.25 2.30 17.91
N ILE A 126 -3.39 3.22 16.96
CA ILE A 126 -4.07 3.00 15.69
C ILE A 126 -3.00 2.94 14.60
N LEU A 127 -2.87 1.79 13.95
CA LEU A 127 -1.99 1.57 12.81
C LEU A 127 -2.81 1.63 11.51
N ASP A 128 -2.73 2.74 10.78
CA ASP A 128 -3.46 2.95 9.55
C ASP A 128 -2.66 2.49 8.33
N LEU A 129 -3.12 1.39 7.71
CA LEU A 129 -2.56 0.78 6.50
C LEU A 129 -3.48 0.97 5.29
N ARG A 130 -4.50 1.84 5.37
CA ARG A 130 -5.44 2.10 4.29
C ARG A 130 -4.74 2.80 3.13
N ASN A 131 -5.03 2.33 1.91
CA ASN A 131 -4.41 2.80 0.67
C ASN A 131 -2.87 2.66 0.65
N ASN A 132 -2.33 1.67 1.38
CA ASN A 132 -0.92 1.31 1.33
C ASN A 132 -0.71 0.09 0.43
N PRO A 133 -0.09 0.25 -0.77
CA PRO A 133 0.09 -0.82 -1.76
C PRO A 133 1.16 -1.85 -1.37
N GLY A 134 1.74 -1.72 -0.18
CA GLY A 134 2.79 -2.58 0.35
C GLY A 134 4.18 -1.97 0.18
N GLY A 135 5.15 -2.79 -0.22
CA GLY A 135 6.54 -2.40 -0.33
C GLY A 135 7.46 -3.54 0.12
N LEU A 136 8.53 -3.20 0.83
CA LEU A 136 9.57 -4.15 1.19
C LEU A 136 9.10 -5.17 2.24
N LEU A 137 9.41 -6.45 2.00
CA LEU A 137 9.03 -7.58 2.87
C LEU A 137 9.68 -7.49 4.25
N ASP A 138 10.99 -7.22 4.29
CA ASP A 138 11.77 -7.08 5.53
C ASP A 138 11.17 -5.99 6.45
N GLN A 139 10.71 -4.88 5.86
CA GLN A 139 10.07 -3.80 6.60
C GLN A 139 8.70 -4.22 7.16
N SER A 140 7.91 -4.99 6.41
CA SER A 140 6.65 -5.56 6.93
C SER A 140 6.87 -6.54 8.08
N VAL A 141 7.95 -7.34 8.00
CA VAL A 141 8.35 -8.26 9.08
C VAL A 141 8.79 -7.46 10.31
N ALA A 142 9.62 -6.43 10.14
CA ALA A 142 10.09 -5.60 11.24
C ALA A 142 8.94 -4.83 11.93
N VAL A 143 8.01 -4.26 11.16
CA VAL A 143 6.81 -3.62 11.68
C VAL A 143 5.91 -4.60 12.44
N SER A 144 5.68 -5.80 11.91
CA SER A 144 4.89 -6.84 12.62
C SER A 144 5.57 -7.25 13.92
N ASN A 145 6.89 -7.46 13.88
CA ASN A 145 7.69 -7.83 15.03
C ASN A 145 7.64 -6.79 16.15
N ALA A 146 7.46 -5.50 15.81
CA ALA A 146 7.36 -4.41 16.79
C ALA A 146 6.22 -4.59 17.81
N PHE A 147 5.24 -5.43 17.49
CA PHE A 147 4.05 -5.68 18.33
C PHE A 147 3.98 -7.13 18.85
N LEU A 148 4.93 -7.99 18.48
CA LEU A 148 4.88 -9.43 18.74
C LEU A 148 6.13 -9.89 19.50
N GLU A 149 5.95 -10.78 20.46
CA GLU A 149 7.08 -11.34 21.22
C GLU A 149 7.60 -12.67 20.63
N ARG A 150 6.77 -13.40 19.90
CA ARG A 150 7.07 -14.74 19.37
C ARG A 150 6.10 -15.17 18.27
N GLY A 151 6.44 -16.27 17.59
CA GLY A 151 5.59 -16.93 16.60
C GLY A 151 5.88 -16.50 15.16
N GLU A 152 5.30 -17.21 14.19
CA GLU A 152 5.48 -16.89 12.76
C GLU A 152 4.80 -15.56 12.43
N ILE A 153 5.45 -14.71 11.63
CA ILE A 153 4.88 -13.47 11.08
C ILE A 153 4.35 -13.75 9.67
N VAL A 154 5.17 -14.38 8.84
CA VAL A 154 4.82 -14.74 7.46
C VAL A 154 5.69 -15.90 7.01
N SER A 155 5.15 -16.76 6.16
CA SER A 155 5.93 -17.72 5.39
C SER A 155 5.81 -17.46 3.89
N THR A 156 6.93 -17.57 3.18
CA THR A 156 6.98 -17.61 1.72
C THR A 156 7.13 -19.05 1.29
N ARG A 157 6.28 -19.54 0.37
CA ARG A 157 6.37 -20.90 -0.15
C ARG A 157 6.58 -20.84 -1.66
N GLY A 158 7.76 -21.29 -2.10
CA GLY A 158 8.13 -21.42 -3.50
C GLY A 158 7.54 -22.66 -4.15
N ARG A 159 8.09 -23.05 -5.30
CA ARG A 159 7.69 -24.26 -6.02
C ARG A 159 8.22 -25.51 -5.31
N ASN A 160 9.44 -25.43 -4.80
CA ASN A 160 10.11 -26.51 -4.10
C ASN A 160 10.06 -26.30 -2.58
N ALA A 161 10.15 -27.39 -1.80
CA ALA A 161 10.01 -27.32 -0.35
C ALA A 161 11.14 -26.52 0.32
N ASP A 162 12.36 -26.63 -0.22
CA ASP A 162 13.57 -25.91 0.20
C ASP A 162 13.54 -24.41 -0.11
N GLU A 163 12.63 -23.97 -0.99
CA GLU A 163 12.37 -22.54 -1.25
C GLU A 163 11.41 -21.92 -0.21
N THR A 164 10.96 -22.70 0.77
CA THR A 164 10.10 -22.18 1.85
C THR A 164 10.92 -21.41 2.87
N GLN A 165 10.58 -20.14 3.07
CA GLN A 165 11.17 -19.33 4.15
C GLN A 165 10.10 -18.98 5.17
N ARG A 166 10.49 -18.97 6.44
CA ARG A 166 9.63 -18.57 7.56
C ARG A 166 10.28 -17.41 8.28
N TYR A 167 9.50 -16.37 8.50
CA TYR A 167 9.92 -15.17 9.22
C TYR A 167 9.21 -15.20 10.56
N ASN A 168 9.97 -15.32 11.66
CA ASN A 168 9.43 -15.42 13.01
C ASN A 168 9.70 -14.15 13.80
N ALA A 169 8.77 -13.82 14.70
CA ALA A 169 8.95 -12.77 15.66
C ALA A 169 10.03 -13.11 16.69
N ARG A 170 10.70 -12.06 17.17
CA ARG A 170 11.69 -12.02 18.24
C ARG A 170 11.09 -11.23 19.40
N PRO A 171 11.50 -11.47 20.65
CA PRO A 171 10.86 -10.92 21.86
C PRO A 171 11.06 -9.41 22.02
N ILE A 172 10.31 -8.62 21.23
CA ILE A 172 10.41 -7.16 21.15
C ILE A 172 9.00 -6.57 20.91
N ASP A 173 8.16 -6.50 21.94
CA ASP A 173 6.93 -5.71 21.87
C ASP A 173 7.19 -4.26 22.33
N ILE A 174 7.47 -3.36 21.38
CA ILE A 174 7.70 -1.94 21.70
C ILE A 174 6.41 -1.20 22.06
N SER A 175 5.23 -1.79 21.84
CA SER A 175 3.95 -1.23 22.30
C SER A 175 3.67 -1.50 23.77
N LYS A 176 4.49 -2.33 24.44
CA LYS A 176 4.38 -2.68 25.87
C LYS A 176 2.99 -3.24 26.21
N GLY A 177 2.45 -4.11 25.37
CA GLY A 177 1.15 -4.74 25.56
C GLY A 177 -0.06 -3.82 25.40
N LYS A 178 0.13 -2.54 25.01
CA LYS A 178 -1.01 -1.63 24.81
C LYS A 178 -1.90 -2.12 23.65
N PRO A 179 -3.23 -1.99 23.74
CA PRO A 179 -4.15 -2.33 22.66
C PRO A 179 -3.75 -1.70 21.31
N VAL A 180 -3.94 -2.47 20.23
CA VAL A 180 -3.65 -2.02 18.87
C VAL A 180 -4.87 -2.27 17.99
N VAL A 181 -5.27 -1.26 17.24
CA VAL A 181 -6.25 -1.38 16.16
C VAL A 181 -5.54 -1.13 14.83
N VAL A 182 -5.77 -1.97 13.83
CA VAL A 182 -5.24 -1.82 12.48
C VAL A 182 -6.37 -1.43 11.53
N LEU A 183 -6.19 -0.33 10.79
CA LEU A 183 -7.13 0.08 9.75
C LEU A 183 -6.68 -0.45 8.39
N ILE A 184 -7.56 -1.16 7.69
CA ILE A 184 -7.32 -1.69 6.33
C ILE A 184 -8.46 -1.35 5.38
N ASN A 185 -8.17 -1.35 4.08
CA ASN A 185 -9.19 -1.22 3.05
C ASN A 185 -8.78 -1.90 1.74
N GLY A 186 -9.58 -1.77 0.67
CA GLY A 186 -9.29 -2.35 -0.64
C GLY A 186 -7.98 -1.89 -1.29
N GLY A 187 -7.38 -0.79 -0.81
CA GLY A 187 -6.08 -0.30 -1.25
C GLY A 187 -4.90 -0.83 -0.42
N SER A 188 -5.15 -1.58 0.65
CA SER A 188 -4.13 -2.26 1.46
C SER A 188 -3.67 -3.52 0.72
N ALA A 189 -2.39 -3.61 0.35
CA ALA A 189 -1.88 -4.74 -0.43
C ALA A 189 -0.51 -5.24 0.06
N SER A 190 -0.18 -6.50 -0.26
CA SER A 190 1.15 -7.10 -0.10
C SER A 190 1.71 -6.94 1.32
N ALA A 191 2.78 -6.18 1.53
CA ALA A 191 3.36 -5.92 2.86
C ALA A 191 2.32 -5.45 3.90
N SER A 192 1.31 -4.66 3.52
CA SER A 192 0.22 -4.25 4.41
C SER A 192 -0.62 -5.46 4.86
N GLU A 193 -0.85 -6.41 3.97
CA GLU A 193 -1.61 -7.64 4.24
C GLU A 193 -0.81 -8.61 5.12
N ILE A 194 0.52 -8.61 5.00
CA ILE A 194 1.41 -9.36 5.89
C ILE A 194 1.28 -8.84 7.32
N VAL A 195 1.41 -7.52 7.54
CA VAL A 195 1.26 -6.93 8.88
C VAL A 195 -0.13 -7.21 9.44
N SER A 196 -1.16 -6.97 8.64
CA SER A 196 -2.55 -7.14 9.05
C SER A 196 -2.84 -8.61 9.42
N GLY A 197 -2.47 -9.55 8.55
CA GLY A 197 -2.67 -10.97 8.79
C GLY A 197 -1.85 -11.51 9.96
N ALA A 198 -0.59 -11.06 10.13
CA ALA A 198 0.23 -11.46 11.25
C ALA A 198 -0.39 -11.01 12.59
N LEU A 199 -0.75 -9.74 12.70
CA LEU A 199 -1.32 -9.20 13.94
C LEU A 199 -2.72 -9.77 14.23
N GLN A 200 -3.52 -10.04 13.19
CA GLN A 200 -4.83 -10.68 13.33
C GLN A 200 -4.70 -12.13 13.81
N ASP A 201 -3.88 -12.95 13.16
CA ASP A 201 -3.75 -14.38 13.46
C ASP A 201 -3.17 -14.61 14.86
N HIS A 202 -2.30 -13.71 15.34
CA HIS A 202 -1.80 -13.70 16.72
C HIS A 202 -2.79 -13.14 17.74
N LYS A 203 -3.97 -12.68 17.30
CA LYS A 203 -4.94 -11.92 18.12
C LYS A 203 -4.30 -10.74 18.83
N ARG A 204 -3.28 -10.15 18.21
CA ARG A 204 -2.53 -9.02 18.75
C ARG A 204 -3.23 -7.71 18.48
N ALA A 205 -3.89 -7.57 17.34
CA ALA A 205 -4.63 -6.37 17.00
C ALA A 205 -6.03 -6.72 16.49
N THR A 206 -6.96 -5.78 16.63
CA THR A 206 -8.27 -5.84 15.98
C THR A 206 -8.21 -5.07 14.67
N LEU A 207 -8.61 -5.70 13.58
CA LEU A 207 -8.66 -5.10 12.25
C LEU A 207 -10.04 -4.48 12.03
N ILE A 208 -10.06 -3.21 11.59
CA ILE A 208 -11.28 -2.47 11.26
C ILE A 208 -11.17 -1.95 9.83
N GLY A 209 -12.26 -2.06 9.08
CA GLY A 209 -12.40 -1.40 7.78
C GLY A 209 -13.05 -2.29 6.74
N THR A 210 -12.36 -2.50 5.61
CA THR A 210 -12.83 -3.36 4.52
C THR A 210 -11.74 -4.31 4.06
N ARG A 211 -12.14 -5.38 3.37
CA ARG A 211 -11.24 -6.42 2.87
C ARG A 211 -10.06 -5.84 2.10
N SER A 212 -8.85 -6.37 2.31
CA SER A 212 -7.66 -5.92 1.59
C SER A 212 -7.61 -6.39 0.13
N PHE A 213 -6.60 -5.96 -0.63
CA PHE A 213 -6.51 -6.15 -2.08
C PHE A 213 -6.39 -7.61 -2.53
N GLY A 214 -5.67 -8.45 -1.80
CA GLY A 214 -5.45 -9.87 -2.10
C GLY A 214 -4.15 -10.20 -2.83
N LYS A 215 -3.08 -9.40 -2.67
CA LYS A 215 -1.79 -9.68 -3.32
C LYS A 215 -0.90 -10.53 -2.43
N GLY A 216 -0.98 -11.84 -2.63
CA GLY A 216 -0.23 -12.86 -1.90
C GLY A 216 0.99 -13.41 -2.62
N SER A 217 1.61 -12.66 -3.54
CA SER A 217 2.74 -13.14 -4.33
C SER A 217 4.05 -12.42 -4.02
N VAL A 218 5.14 -13.18 -4.00
CA VAL A 218 6.52 -12.71 -3.83
C VAL A 218 7.13 -12.51 -5.20
N GLN A 219 7.74 -11.34 -5.42
CA GLN A 219 8.43 -11.02 -6.67
C GLN A 219 9.93 -10.91 -6.39
N THR A 220 10.72 -11.75 -7.04
CA THR A 220 12.18 -11.69 -7.00
C THR A 220 12.69 -10.86 -8.18
N ILE A 221 13.64 -9.96 -7.91
CA ILE A 221 14.40 -9.25 -8.94
C ILE A 221 15.64 -10.08 -9.23
N ILE A 222 15.73 -10.61 -10.45
CA ILE A 222 16.84 -11.44 -10.93
C ILE A 222 17.67 -10.58 -11.90
N PRO A 223 18.86 -10.09 -11.50
CA PRO A 223 19.73 -9.32 -12.39
C PRO A 223 20.14 -10.15 -13.60
N LEU A 224 20.15 -9.56 -14.80
CA LEU A 224 20.51 -10.25 -16.05
C LEU A 224 21.99 -10.03 -16.44
N GLY A 225 22.83 -9.71 -15.46
CA GLY A 225 24.21 -9.27 -15.64
C GLY A 225 24.36 -7.75 -15.52
N GLN A 226 25.61 -7.27 -15.55
CA GLN A 226 25.92 -5.85 -15.45
C GLN A 226 25.26 -5.08 -16.61
N ASN A 227 24.52 -4.02 -16.30
CA ASN A 227 23.83 -3.13 -17.25
C ASN A 227 22.78 -3.78 -18.17
N ASN A 228 22.40 -5.04 -17.94
CA ASN A 228 21.37 -5.73 -18.75
C ASN A 228 19.97 -5.67 -18.14
N GLY A 229 19.77 -4.80 -17.14
CA GLY A 229 18.52 -4.71 -16.39
C GLY A 229 18.29 -5.93 -15.49
N ALA A 230 17.03 -6.17 -15.13
CA ALA A 230 16.64 -7.27 -14.26
C ALA A 230 15.26 -7.81 -14.62
N LEU A 231 15.06 -9.11 -14.41
CA LEU A 231 13.76 -9.75 -14.50
C LEU A 231 13.04 -9.67 -13.16
N ARG A 232 11.83 -9.10 -13.12
CA ARG A 232 10.95 -9.19 -11.94
C ARG A 232 10.00 -10.36 -12.13
N LEU A 233 10.24 -11.47 -11.41
CA LEU A 233 9.51 -12.71 -11.57
C LEU A 233 8.79 -13.09 -10.28
N THR A 234 7.54 -13.57 -10.38
CA THR A 234 6.85 -14.15 -9.23
C THR A 234 7.39 -15.55 -8.96
N THR A 235 7.94 -15.74 -7.77
CA THR A 235 8.69 -16.97 -7.39
C THR A 235 8.02 -17.74 -6.27
N ALA A 236 7.23 -17.07 -5.43
CA ALA A 236 6.61 -17.67 -4.25
C ALA A 236 5.28 -17.00 -3.89
N ARG A 237 4.57 -17.62 -2.94
CA ARG A 237 3.35 -17.07 -2.32
C ARG A 237 3.55 -16.80 -0.84
N TYR A 238 2.88 -15.77 -0.33
CA TYR A 238 2.79 -15.46 1.10
C TYR A 238 1.68 -16.25 1.78
N TYR A 239 1.96 -16.69 2.99
CA TYR A 239 1.02 -17.33 3.89
C TYR A 239 1.09 -16.63 5.24
N THR A 240 -0.10 -16.36 5.78
CA THR A 240 -0.28 -15.84 7.14
C THR A 240 0.10 -16.91 8.18
N PRO A 241 0.31 -16.54 9.47
CA PRO A 241 0.69 -17.48 10.51
C PRO A 241 -0.27 -18.67 10.67
N SER A 242 -1.57 -18.49 10.40
CA SER A 242 -2.57 -19.56 10.40
C SER A 242 -2.47 -20.50 9.19
N GLY A 243 -1.52 -20.27 8.27
CA GLY A 243 -1.34 -21.01 7.03
C GLY A 243 -2.30 -20.59 5.91
N ARG A 244 -3.06 -19.50 6.07
CA ARG A 244 -4.01 -19.02 5.06
C ARG A 244 -3.28 -18.25 3.94
N SER A 245 -3.59 -18.62 2.70
CA SER A 245 -3.19 -17.89 1.49
C SER A 245 -4.03 -16.64 1.32
N ILE A 246 -3.38 -15.50 1.10
CA ILE A 246 -4.06 -14.21 0.85
C ILE A 246 -4.19 -13.90 -0.65
N GLN A 247 -3.57 -14.71 -1.51
CA GLN A 247 -3.57 -14.48 -2.96
C GLN A 247 -5.01 -14.56 -3.52
N ALA A 248 -5.42 -13.54 -4.27
CA ALA A 248 -6.76 -13.38 -4.84
C ALA A 248 -7.92 -13.37 -3.81
N LYS A 249 -7.61 -13.27 -2.51
CA LYS A 249 -8.60 -13.27 -1.42
C LYS A 249 -8.47 -12.06 -0.50
N GLY A 250 -7.25 -11.76 -0.06
CA GLY A 250 -6.98 -10.70 0.91
C GLY A 250 -7.20 -11.11 2.36
N ILE A 251 -7.19 -10.11 3.23
CA ILE A 251 -7.43 -10.16 4.67
C ILE A 251 -8.79 -9.52 4.91
N GLU A 252 -9.69 -10.28 5.53
CA GLU A 252 -10.97 -9.77 6.02
C GLU A 252 -10.76 -9.12 7.40
N PRO A 253 -11.26 -7.89 7.64
CA PRO A 253 -11.16 -7.27 8.96
C PRO A 253 -12.03 -8.00 9.98
N ASP A 254 -11.70 -7.86 11.27
CA ASP A 254 -12.52 -8.40 12.36
C ASP A 254 -13.83 -7.63 12.50
N ILE A 255 -13.81 -6.33 12.17
CA ILE A 255 -14.97 -5.43 12.21
C ILE A 255 -15.08 -4.72 10.85
N VAL A 256 -16.09 -5.09 10.07
CA VAL A 256 -16.39 -4.42 8.81
C VAL A 256 -17.06 -3.07 9.08
N VAL A 257 -16.47 -2.00 8.55
CA VAL A 257 -17.00 -0.64 8.64
C VAL A 257 -16.84 0.05 7.28
N LEU A 258 -17.97 0.37 6.65
CA LEU A 258 -18.02 1.13 5.40
C LEU A 258 -18.02 2.64 5.67
N GLN A 259 -17.35 3.37 4.78
CA GLN A 259 -17.35 4.83 4.73
C GLN A 259 -18.55 5.36 3.95
N ASP A 260 -18.98 6.57 4.30
CA ASP A 260 -19.93 7.33 3.49
C ASP A 260 -19.18 7.95 2.31
N VAL A 261 -19.42 7.42 1.12
CA VAL A 261 -18.76 7.86 -0.11
C VAL A 261 -19.58 9.00 -0.73
N PRO A 262 -18.95 10.16 -1.03
CA PRO A 262 -19.59 11.24 -1.75
C PRO A 262 -20.18 10.75 -3.09
N ASP A 263 -21.33 11.27 -3.50
CA ASP A 263 -22.03 10.81 -4.70
C ASP A 263 -21.16 10.83 -5.96
N GLU A 264 -20.27 11.81 -6.08
CA GLU A 264 -19.32 11.97 -7.20
C GLU A 264 -18.27 10.85 -7.30
N LEU A 265 -18.02 10.14 -6.19
CA LEU A 265 -17.03 9.07 -6.05
C LEU A 265 -17.66 7.69 -6.00
N LYS A 266 -19.00 7.57 -5.86
CA LYS A 266 -19.70 6.28 -5.83
C LYS A 266 -19.40 5.47 -7.09
N GLY A 267 -18.94 4.23 -6.90
CA GLY A 267 -18.56 3.32 -7.98
C GLY A 267 -17.10 3.49 -8.46
N LYS A 268 -16.39 4.51 -7.99
CA LYS A 268 -14.93 4.68 -8.14
C LYS A 268 -14.17 4.39 -6.86
N ASP A 269 -14.89 4.30 -5.74
CA ASP A 269 -14.36 3.99 -4.42
C ASP A 269 -14.06 2.49 -4.22
N ASP A 270 -14.68 1.62 -5.01
CA ASP A 270 -14.43 0.19 -5.00
C ASP A 270 -13.20 -0.14 -5.85
N LEU A 271 -12.08 -0.45 -5.20
CA LEU A 271 -10.87 -0.86 -5.90
C LEU A 271 -11.01 -2.31 -6.32
N LYS A 272 -10.77 -2.59 -7.61
CA LYS A 272 -10.60 -3.95 -8.12
C LYS A 272 -9.54 -4.68 -7.29
N GLY A 273 -9.88 -5.86 -6.76
CA GLY A 273 -8.92 -6.71 -6.06
C GLY A 273 -8.02 -7.49 -7.02
N GLU A 274 -7.06 -8.24 -6.48
CA GLU A 274 -6.13 -9.08 -7.25
C GLU A 274 -6.88 -10.04 -8.19
N ALA A 275 -7.99 -10.64 -7.73
CA ALA A 275 -8.80 -11.58 -8.51
C ALA A 275 -9.41 -10.97 -9.80
N SER A 276 -9.57 -9.65 -9.85
CA SER A 276 -10.09 -8.95 -11.03
C SER A 276 -8.98 -8.54 -12.02
N LEU A 277 -7.71 -8.85 -11.74
CA LEU A 277 -6.60 -8.57 -12.65
C LEU A 277 -6.46 -9.65 -13.73
N LYS A 278 -6.21 -9.20 -14.96
CA LYS A 278 -5.91 -10.11 -16.08
C LYS A 278 -4.63 -10.90 -15.78
N GLY A 279 -4.73 -12.23 -15.81
CA GLY A 279 -3.59 -13.11 -15.57
C GLY A 279 -3.17 -13.21 -14.10
N HIS A 280 -4.05 -12.87 -13.15
CA HIS A 280 -3.79 -13.07 -11.73
C HIS A 280 -3.51 -14.53 -11.42
N LEU A 281 -2.73 -14.77 -10.36
CA LEU A 281 -2.50 -16.12 -9.88
C LEU A 281 -3.73 -16.59 -9.13
N LYS A 282 -4.35 -17.66 -9.63
CA LYS A 282 -5.49 -18.30 -8.95
C LYS A 282 -5.11 -18.78 -7.56
N ASN A 283 -6.03 -18.64 -6.62
CA ASN A 283 -5.93 -19.34 -5.35
C ASN A 283 -6.25 -20.82 -5.62
N GLY A 284 -5.43 -21.76 -5.16
CA GLY A 284 -5.56 -23.20 -5.49
C GLY A 284 -6.87 -23.85 -5.03
N GLU A 285 -7.72 -23.11 -4.30
CA GLU A 285 -9.03 -23.50 -3.79
C GLU A 285 -10.14 -22.89 -4.65
N LYS A 286 -11.00 -23.73 -5.25
CA LYS A 286 -12.13 -23.27 -6.06
C LYS A 286 -13.11 -22.43 -5.22
N ASN A 287 -13.56 -21.30 -5.77
CA ASN A 287 -14.60 -20.40 -5.22
C ASN A 287 -14.25 -19.64 -3.93
N THR A 288 -12.98 -19.35 -3.67
CA THR A 288 -12.55 -18.57 -2.48
C THR A 288 -12.00 -17.18 -2.81
N GLU A 289 -12.05 -16.80 -4.09
CA GLU A 289 -11.53 -15.52 -4.58
C GLU A 289 -12.56 -14.40 -4.41
N GLU A 290 -12.10 -13.20 -4.11
CA GLU A 290 -12.96 -12.05 -3.83
C GLU A 290 -12.56 -10.81 -4.62
N HIS A 291 -13.55 -10.17 -5.24
CA HIS A 291 -13.35 -9.13 -6.25
C HIS A 291 -13.62 -7.74 -5.68
N GLY A 292 -12.56 -7.11 -5.20
CA GLY A 292 -12.54 -5.70 -4.76
C GLY A 292 -13.24 -5.38 -3.44
N SER A 293 -12.93 -4.20 -2.91
CA SER A 293 -13.61 -3.62 -1.75
C SER A 293 -13.44 -2.10 -1.74
N GLN A 294 -14.26 -1.42 -0.95
CA GLN A 294 -14.18 0.03 -0.78
C GLN A 294 -12.79 0.44 -0.25
N ALA A 295 -12.19 1.46 -0.88
CA ALA A 295 -10.89 2.01 -0.53
C ALA A 295 -10.92 3.52 -0.24
N TYR A 296 -12.12 4.11 -0.16
CA TYR A 296 -12.28 5.51 0.18
C TYR A 296 -11.84 5.80 1.61
N VAL A 297 -11.14 6.91 1.80
CA VAL A 297 -10.80 7.48 3.11
C VAL A 297 -11.16 8.96 3.05
N PRO A 298 -12.09 9.43 3.91
CA PRO A 298 -12.45 10.85 3.97
C PRO A 298 -11.23 11.72 4.29
N PRO A 299 -11.05 12.89 3.61
CA PRO A 299 -9.99 13.84 3.97
C PRO A 299 -10.16 14.44 5.36
N ASP A 300 -11.41 14.56 5.81
CA ASP A 300 -11.80 15.07 7.11
C ASP A 300 -11.91 13.91 8.13
N PRO A 301 -11.01 13.83 9.13
CA PRO A 301 -11.01 12.75 10.12
C PRO A 301 -12.32 12.65 10.91
N THR A 302 -13.07 13.75 11.10
CA THR A 302 -14.34 13.71 11.84
C THR A 302 -15.47 13.03 11.06
N LYS A 303 -15.24 12.73 9.78
CA LYS A 303 -16.16 11.98 8.91
C LYS A 303 -15.66 10.56 8.63
N ASP A 304 -14.50 10.18 9.16
CA ASP A 304 -13.88 8.88 8.96
C ASP A 304 -14.49 7.85 9.91
N LYS A 305 -15.51 7.12 9.44
CA LYS A 305 -16.23 6.11 10.24
C LYS A 305 -15.31 5.01 10.78
N GLN A 306 -14.30 4.61 10.02
CA GLN A 306 -13.35 3.58 10.43
C GLN A 306 -12.41 4.08 11.53
N LEU A 307 -11.94 5.33 11.42
CA LEU A 307 -11.13 5.96 12.47
C LEU A 307 -11.95 6.17 13.75
N ILE A 308 -13.18 6.66 13.62
CA ILE A 308 -14.11 6.83 14.75
C ILE A 308 -14.36 5.49 15.44
N ALA A 309 -14.64 4.42 14.68
CA ALA A 309 -14.83 3.08 15.23
C ALA A 309 -13.58 2.57 15.99
N ALA A 310 -12.38 2.85 15.49
CA ALA A 310 -11.14 2.50 16.17
C ALA A 310 -10.94 3.26 17.49
N ASP A 311 -11.26 4.55 17.50
CA ASP A 311 -11.22 5.38 18.72
C ASP A 311 -12.25 4.88 19.75
N GLU A 312 -13.51 4.66 19.34
CA GLU A 312 -14.57 4.14 20.19
C GLU A 312 -14.22 2.76 20.78
N LEU A 313 -13.61 1.87 19.99
CA LEU A 313 -13.17 0.55 20.44
C LEU A 313 -12.04 0.66 21.48
N LEU A 314 -11.00 1.45 21.19
CA LEU A 314 -9.87 1.63 22.11
C LEU A 314 -10.27 2.33 23.42
N ARG A 315 -11.31 3.16 23.39
CA ARG A 315 -11.88 3.80 24.59
C ARG A 315 -12.88 2.93 25.33
N GLY A 316 -13.27 1.77 24.77
CA GLY A 316 -14.29 0.90 25.36
C GLY A 316 -15.71 1.49 25.31
N ILE A 317 -15.97 2.44 24.42
CA ILE A 317 -17.29 3.07 24.25
C ILE A 317 -18.26 2.12 23.52
N LYS A 318 -17.75 1.38 22.54
CA LYS A 318 -18.51 0.36 21.80
C LYS A 318 -17.75 -0.95 21.74
N THR A 319 -18.48 -2.05 21.78
CA THR A 319 -17.93 -3.39 21.55
C THR A 319 -17.74 -3.67 20.07
N ALA A 320 -16.93 -4.69 19.75
CA ALA A 320 -16.76 -5.16 18.39
C ALA A 320 -18.10 -5.52 17.72
N GLN A 321 -19.04 -6.13 18.45
CA GLN A 321 -20.37 -6.48 17.93
C GLN A 321 -21.21 -5.26 17.60
N GLN A 322 -21.09 -4.17 18.37
CA GLN A 322 -21.84 -2.93 18.13
C GLN A 322 -21.29 -2.13 16.95
N LEU A 323 -20.00 -2.28 16.65
CA LEU A 323 -19.33 -1.61 15.54
C LEU A 323 -19.47 -2.36 14.22
N ALA A 324 -19.68 -3.69 14.26
CA ALA A 324 -19.73 -4.53 13.09
C ALA A 324 -20.96 -4.20 12.21
N GLN A 325 -20.70 -3.81 10.97
CA GLN A 325 -21.71 -3.78 9.92
C GLN A 325 -21.78 -5.16 9.25
N LYS A 326 -22.93 -5.51 8.65
CA LYS A 326 -22.99 -6.71 7.80
C LYS A 326 -21.98 -6.56 6.67
N ALA A 327 -21.08 -7.53 6.53
CA ALA A 327 -20.18 -7.60 5.39
C ALA A 327 -21.03 -7.61 4.10
N PRO A 328 -20.66 -6.82 3.07
CA PRO A 328 -21.31 -6.93 1.78
C PRO A 328 -21.13 -8.36 1.23
N GLU A 329 -22.14 -8.89 0.53
CA GLU A 329 -22.02 -10.21 -0.09
C GLU A 329 -20.81 -10.25 -1.03
N PRO A 330 -20.02 -11.35 -1.03
CA PRO A 330 -18.86 -11.46 -1.89
C PRO A 330 -19.27 -11.32 -3.35
N LYS A 331 -18.69 -10.35 -4.04
CA LYS A 331 -18.95 -10.11 -5.45
C LYS A 331 -18.25 -11.20 -6.27
N VAL A 332 -18.97 -12.26 -6.61
CA VAL A 332 -18.51 -13.29 -7.56
C VAL A 332 -18.72 -12.74 -8.98
N GLU A 333 -17.68 -12.68 -9.81
CA GLU A 333 -17.87 -12.33 -11.23
C GLU A 333 -18.79 -13.37 -11.90
N PRO A 334 -19.73 -12.95 -12.78
CA PRO A 334 -20.50 -13.90 -13.58
C PRO A 334 -19.53 -14.74 -14.42
N LYS A 335 -19.75 -16.06 -14.44
CA LYS A 335 -18.96 -16.99 -15.24
C LYS A 335 -18.89 -16.47 -16.68
N THR A 336 -17.71 -16.07 -17.13
CA THR A 336 -17.46 -15.91 -18.55
C THR A 336 -17.56 -17.30 -19.15
N ASP A 337 -18.60 -17.56 -19.94
CA ASP A 337 -18.71 -18.77 -20.74
C ASP A 337 -17.40 -18.95 -21.51
N ASP A 338 -16.67 -20.02 -21.20
CA ASP A 338 -15.58 -20.51 -22.02
C ASP A 338 -16.18 -20.82 -23.40
N LYS A 339 -16.14 -19.85 -24.31
CA LYS A 339 -16.30 -20.13 -25.73
C LYS A 339 -15.17 -21.06 -26.12
N LYS A 340 -15.52 -22.36 -26.15
CA LYS A 340 -14.77 -23.44 -26.76
C LYS A 340 -14.15 -22.93 -28.06
N PRO A 341 -12.84 -23.08 -28.30
CA PRO A 341 -12.28 -22.74 -29.60
C PRO A 341 -12.96 -23.63 -30.64
N ASP A 342 -13.54 -23.01 -31.67
CA ASP A 342 -14.08 -23.72 -32.82
C ASP A 342 -12.98 -24.63 -33.39
N ALA A 343 -13.20 -25.93 -33.30
CA ALA A 343 -12.36 -26.91 -33.97
C ALA A 343 -12.52 -26.69 -35.48
N LYS A 344 -11.50 -26.12 -36.12
CA LYS A 344 -11.35 -26.20 -37.57
C LYS A 344 -11.30 -27.67 -37.96
N THR A 345 -12.33 -28.12 -38.67
CA THR A 345 -12.39 -29.40 -39.37
C THR A 345 -11.24 -29.48 -40.38
N PRO A 346 -10.47 -30.58 -40.45
CA PRO A 346 -9.48 -30.76 -41.51
C PRO A 346 -10.19 -31.05 -42.83
N GLU A 347 -9.89 -30.24 -43.85
CA GLU A 347 -10.26 -30.50 -45.24
C GLU A 347 -9.48 -31.74 -45.70
N THR A 348 -10.19 -32.81 -46.03
CA THR A 348 -9.63 -34.02 -46.61
C THR A 348 -9.35 -33.79 -48.09
N ASP A 349 -8.07 -33.81 -48.47
CA ASP A 349 -7.61 -34.07 -49.83
C ASP A 349 -8.23 -35.38 -50.34
N LYS A 350 -9.12 -35.28 -51.34
CA LYS A 350 -9.44 -36.40 -52.23
C LYS A 350 -8.78 -36.17 -53.58
N LYS A 351 -7.77 -37.00 -53.85
CA LYS A 351 -7.38 -37.40 -55.20
C LYS A 351 -8.59 -37.97 -55.94
N ASN A 352 -8.91 -37.37 -57.10
CA ASN A 352 -8.97 -38.03 -58.40
C ASN A 352 -9.26 -37.01 -59.49
#